data_AF-A0A0P4UWP1-F1
#
_entry.id   AF-A0A0P4UWP1-F1
#
_cell.length_a   1.000
_cell.length_b   1.000
_cell.length_c   1.000
_cell.angle_alpha   90.00
_cell.angle_beta   90.00
_cell.angle_gamma   90.00
#
_symmetry.space_group_name_H-M   'P 1'
#
loop_
_entity.id
_entity.type
_entity.pdbx_description
1 polymer ?
#
loop_
_entity_poly.entity_id
_entity_poly.type
_entity_poly.pdbx_seq_one_letter_code
_entity_poly.pdbx_strand_id
1 'polypeptide(L)'
;MDEIDKLLNSLNNSPAEPRPAANAARSSIDDLLKQIDGSPQVVPSPSSDRLFDELKQERQDSLNQEAQQKQERLEQLKQQRRQALVVRAEEWLKMLDPNSSEGRWFEEFACNYRSRMEAAIDYLEALREVDRD
;
A
#
# COMPACT_ATOMS: atom_id res chain seq x y z
N MET A 1 4.42 -2.17 -14.13
CA MET A 1 4.68 -0.77 -14.54
C MET A 1 3.31 -0.19 -14.85
N ASP A 2 2.80 0.58 -13.91
CA ASP A 2 1.42 1.04 -13.86
C ASP A 2 1.16 2.12 -14.92
N GLU A 3 -0.09 2.24 -15.36
CA GLU A 3 -0.54 3.16 -16.41
C GLU A 3 -0.17 4.64 -16.13
N ILE A 4 0.12 4.96 -14.86
CA ILE A 4 0.60 6.25 -14.38
C ILE A 4 1.98 6.61 -14.97
N ASP A 5 2.91 5.65 -15.06
CA ASP A 5 4.24 5.90 -15.63
C ASP A 5 4.15 6.21 -17.13
N LYS A 6 3.19 5.59 -17.81
CA LYS A 6 2.93 5.80 -19.23
C LYS A 6 2.38 7.21 -19.52
N LEU A 7 1.55 7.74 -18.61
CA LEU A 7 1.06 9.11 -18.68
C LEU A 7 2.16 10.14 -18.44
N LEU A 8 3.01 9.93 -17.44
CA LEU A 8 4.14 10.85 -17.14
C LEU A 8 5.13 10.95 -18.29
N ASN A 9 5.40 9.84 -19.00
CA ASN A 9 6.33 9.85 -20.12
C ASN A 9 5.77 10.56 -21.38
N SER A 10 4.44 10.69 -21.49
CA SER A 10 3.79 11.39 -22.59
C SER A 10 3.82 12.92 -22.46
N LEU A 11 3.91 13.45 -21.24
CA LEU A 11 4.01 14.89 -20.97
C LEU A 11 5.43 15.45 -21.20
N ASN A 12 6.45 14.59 -21.13
CA ASN A 12 7.85 15.03 -21.21
C ASN A 12 8.41 15.12 -22.65
N ASN A 13 7.66 14.66 -23.65
CA ASN A 13 8.10 14.59 -25.05
C ASN A 13 7.14 15.31 -26.00
N SER A 14 7.03 16.64 -25.89
CA SER A 14 6.41 17.45 -26.94
C SER A 14 7.33 18.63 -27.34
N PRO A 15 7.76 18.72 -28.62
CA PRO A 15 8.67 19.76 -29.08
C PRO A 15 7.95 21.08 -29.34
N ALA A 16 8.68 22.17 -29.10
CA ALA A 16 8.22 23.55 -29.24
C ALA A 16 8.03 23.96 -30.71
N GLU A 17 6.86 24.54 -31.00
CA GLU A 17 6.61 25.32 -32.22
C GLU A 17 6.07 26.74 -31.88
N PRO A 18 6.23 27.72 -32.80
CA PRO A 18 6.42 29.13 -32.47
C PRO A 18 5.11 29.92 -32.31
N ARG A 19 5.16 30.94 -31.43
CA ARG A 19 4.05 31.87 -31.14
C ARG A 19 3.92 32.95 -32.21
N PRO A 20 2.70 33.25 -32.71
CA PRO A 20 2.37 34.56 -33.26
C PRO A 20 1.67 35.45 -32.22
N ALA A 21 2.13 36.70 -32.13
CA ALA A 21 1.46 37.91 -31.67
C ALA A 21 0.70 37.89 -30.32
N ALA A 22 1.46 38.04 -29.22
CA ALA A 22 0.93 38.40 -27.91
C ALA A 22 0.68 39.91 -27.79
N ASN A 23 -0.46 40.43 -28.28
CA ASN A 23 -0.91 41.77 -27.88
C ASN A 23 -2.43 42.05 -27.96
N ALA A 24 -3.25 41.13 -28.49
CA ALA A 24 -4.71 41.34 -28.56
C ALA A 24 -5.50 40.74 -27.38
N ALA A 25 -4.93 39.80 -26.62
CA ALA A 25 -5.64 39.08 -25.56
C ALA A 25 -5.53 39.73 -24.17
N ARG A 26 -4.69 40.76 -24.00
CA ARG A 26 -4.45 41.38 -22.67
C ARG A 26 -5.63 42.22 -22.20
N SER A 27 -6.29 42.97 -23.08
CA SER A 27 -7.41 43.84 -22.67
C SER A 27 -8.64 43.04 -22.21
N SER A 28 -8.84 41.82 -22.73
CA SER A 28 -9.97 40.97 -22.35
C SER A 28 -9.81 40.31 -20.97
N ILE A 29 -8.57 40.20 -20.47
CA ILE A 29 -8.29 39.62 -19.14
C ILE A 29 -8.52 40.69 -18.05
N ASP A 30 -8.14 41.93 -18.31
CA ASP A 30 -8.37 43.06 -17.39
C ASP A 30 -9.86 43.38 -17.20
N ASP A 31 -10.69 43.26 -18.25
CA ASP A 31 -12.14 43.42 -18.15
C ASP A 31 -12.82 42.31 -17.33
N LEU A 32 -12.32 41.07 -17.44
CA LEU A 32 -12.82 39.93 -16.66
C LEU A 32 -12.46 40.04 -15.17
N LEU A 33 -11.28 40.58 -14.85
CA LEU A 33 -10.83 40.78 -13.46
C LEU A 33 -11.65 41.84 -12.71
N LYS A 34 -12.12 42.88 -13.41
CA LYS A 34 -12.99 43.92 -12.83
C LYS A 34 -14.38 43.41 -12.43
N GLN A 35 -14.83 42.29 -12.99
CA GLN A 35 -16.11 41.65 -12.63
C GLN A 35 -16.06 40.85 -11.33
N ILE A 36 -14.86 40.57 -10.80
CA ILE A 36 -14.67 39.71 -9.62
C ILE A 36 -14.65 40.52 -8.31
N ASP A 37 -14.62 41.86 -8.39
CA ASP A 37 -14.61 42.77 -7.22
C ASP A 37 -16.00 42.88 -6.53
N GLY A 38 -16.98 42.06 -6.96
CA GLY A 38 -18.21 41.81 -6.24
C GLY A 38 -17.97 40.81 -5.11
N SER A 39 -17.85 41.31 -3.88
CA SER A 39 -17.79 40.57 -2.61
C SER A 39 -18.41 39.16 -2.67
N PRO A 40 -17.67 38.09 -2.37
CA PRO A 40 -18.21 36.73 -2.41
C PRO A 40 -19.24 36.57 -1.30
N GLN A 41 -20.51 36.74 -1.63
CA GLN A 41 -21.61 36.26 -0.80
C GLN A 41 -21.58 34.74 -0.86
N VAL A 42 -20.79 34.14 0.03
CA VAL A 42 -20.79 32.69 0.28
C VAL A 42 -22.11 32.36 0.96
N VAL A 43 -23.19 32.25 0.18
CA VAL A 43 -24.41 31.61 0.65
C VAL A 43 -24.14 30.11 0.64
N PRO A 44 -24.09 29.42 1.80
CA PRO A 44 -23.98 27.97 1.81
C PRO A 44 -25.27 27.41 1.19
N SER A 45 -25.18 26.97 -0.06
CA SER A 45 -26.28 26.26 -0.68
C SER A 45 -26.31 24.85 -0.07
N PRO A 46 -27.43 24.42 0.55
CA PRO A 46 -27.53 23.11 1.20
C PRO A 46 -27.32 21.94 0.22
N SER A 47 -27.50 22.19 -1.09
CA SER A 47 -27.17 21.26 -2.15
C SER A 47 -25.67 21.01 -2.29
N SER A 48 -24.84 22.04 -2.09
CA SER A 48 -23.38 21.93 -2.17
C SER A 48 -22.82 21.17 -0.97
N ASP A 49 -23.32 21.43 0.24
CA ASP A 49 -22.91 20.70 1.45
C ASP A 49 -23.24 19.21 1.36
N ARG A 50 -24.42 18.84 0.84
CA ARG A 50 -24.80 17.44 0.61
C ARG A 50 -23.88 16.73 -0.38
N LEU A 51 -23.49 17.41 -1.47
CA LEU A 51 -22.53 16.87 -2.44
C LEU A 51 -21.15 16.67 -1.82
N PHE A 52 -20.71 17.60 -0.96
CA PHE A 52 -19.45 17.47 -0.24
C PHE A 52 -19.46 16.31 0.77
N ASP A 53 -20.58 16.10 1.47
CA ASP A 53 -20.74 15.00 2.42
C ASP A 53 -20.79 13.65 1.70
N GLU A 54 -21.49 13.56 0.56
CA GLU A 54 -21.54 12.35 -0.27
C GLU A 54 -20.15 12.00 -0.85
N LEU A 55 -19.40 12.98 -1.31
CA LEU A 55 -18.03 12.78 -1.81
C LEU A 55 -17.05 12.36 -0.69
N LYS A 56 -17.25 12.84 0.54
CA LYS A 56 -16.48 12.39 1.72
C LYS A 56 -16.82 10.96 2.08
N GLN A 57 -18.11 10.60 2.05
CA GLN A 57 -18.59 9.27 2.35
C GLN A 57 -18.04 8.25 1.33
N GLU A 58 -18.14 8.53 0.04
CA GLU A 58 -17.63 7.67 -1.04
C GLU A 58 -16.10 7.47 -0.93
N ARG A 59 -15.35 8.53 -0.59
CA ARG A 59 -13.92 8.43 -0.33
C ARG A 59 -13.63 7.54 0.88
N GLN A 60 -14.37 7.71 1.97
CA GLN A 60 -14.17 6.93 3.19
C GLN A 60 -14.48 5.46 2.96
N ASP A 61 -15.56 5.16 2.23
CA ASP A 61 -15.95 3.80 1.87
C ASP A 61 -14.91 3.15 0.95
N SER A 62 -14.40 3.89 -0.04
CA SER A 62 -13.31 3.44 -0.93
C SER A 62 -12.04 3.11 -0.14
N LEU A 63 -11.64 3.96 0.81
CA LEU A 63 -10.48 3.73 1.67
C LEU A 63 -10.66 2.51 2.57
N ASN A 64 -11.85 2.34 3.15
CA ASN A 64 -12.17 1.17 3.97
C ASN A 64 -12.10 -0.12 3.15
N GLN A 65 -12.62 -0.10 1.92
CA GLN A 65 -12.63 -1.25 1.03
C GLN A 65 -11.20 -1.61 0.57
N GLU A 66 -10.37 -0.63 0.25
CA GLU A 66 -8.95 -0.84 -0.06
C GLU A 66 -8.19 -1.42 1.15
N ALA A 67 -8.44 -0.89 2.35
CA ALA A 67 -7.82 -1.41 3.58
C ALA A 67 -8.19 -2.87 3.85
N GLN A 68 -9.46 -3.24 3.66
CA GLN A 68 -9.93 -4.63 3.80
C GLN A 68 -9.25 -5.55 2.78
N GLN A 69 -9.25 -5.19 1.49
CA GLN A 69 -8.59 -5.99 0.45
C GLN A 69 -7.10 -6.16 0.70
N LYS A 70 -6.43 -5.11 1.19
CA LYS A 70 -5.02 -5.17 1.57
C LYS A 70 -4.81 -6.11 2.74
N GLN A 71 -5.68 -6.06 3.75
CA GLN A 71 -5.60 -6.94 4.91
C GLN A 71 -5.82 -8.40 4.52
N GLU A 72 -6.83 -8.71 3.72
CA GLU A 72 -7.08 -10.06 3.22
C GLU A 72 -5.88 -10.59 2.43
N ARG A 73 -5.27 -9.78 1.56
CA ARG A 73 -4.07 -10.17 0.81
C ARG A 73 -2.90 -10.48 1.73
N LEU A 74 -2.70 -9.68 2.78
CA LEU A 74 -1.64 -9.91 3.77
C LEU A 74 -1.88 -11.20 4.56
N GLU A 75 -3.12 -11.48 4.92
CA GLU A 75 -3.49 -12.71 5.62
C GLU A 75 -3.28 -13.94 4.73
N GLN A 76 -3.69 -13.89 3.46
CA GLN A 76 -3.44 -14.96 2.49
C GLN A 76 -1.94 -15.21 2.32
N LEU A 77 -1.13 -14.16 2.19
CA LEU A 77 0.32 -14.28 2.07
C LEU A 77 0.95 -14.89 3.32
N LYS A 78 0.49 -14.50 4.52
CA LYS A 78 0.92 -15.10 5.79
C LYS A 78 0.58 -16.59 5.85
N GLN A 79 -0.62 -16.97 5.43
CA GLN A 79 -1.04 -18.38 5.41
C GLN A 79 -0.19 -19.21 4.44
N GLN A 80 0.06 -18.72 3.24
CA GLN A 80 0.94 -19.40 2.26
C GLN A 80 2.37 -19.54 2.80
N ARG A 81 2.92 -18.48 3.41
CA ARG A 81 4.24 -18.53 4.06
C ARG A 81 4.28 -19.59 5.17
N ARG A 82 3.23 -19.64 5.99
CA ARG A 82 3.12 -20.62 7.09
C ARG A 82 3.03 -22.05 6.57
N GLN A 83 2.28 -22.30 5.49
CA GLN A 83 2.21 -23.63 4.88
C GLN A 83 3.58 -24.08 4.36
N ALA A 84 4.32 -23.19 3.68
CA ALA A 84 5.68 -23.50 3.25
C ALA A 84 6.64 -23.74 4.43
N LEU A 85 6.47 -23.01 5.54
CA LEU A 85 7.21 -23.26 6.78
C LEU A 85 6.89 -24.62 7.39
N VAL A 86 5.62 -25.05 7.39
CA VAL A 86 5.22 -26.36 7.92
C VAL A 86 5.96 -27.49 7.20
N VAL A 87 5.98 -27.47 5.87
CA VAL A 87 6.70 -28.51 5.09
C VAL A 87 8.19 -28.51 5.42
N ARG A 88 8.81 -27.33 5.44
CA ARG A 88 10.24 -27.19 5.78
C ARG A 88 10.53 -27.62 7.22
N ALA A 89 9.63 -27.34 8.15
CA ALA A 89 9.74 -27.74 9.55
C ALA A 89 9.67 -29.27 9.70
N GLU A 90 8.78 -29.93 8.97
CA GLU A 90 8.71 -31.40 8.96
C GLU A 90 10.01 -32.03 8.45
N GLU A 91 10.55 -31.52 7.35
CA GLU A 91 11.81 -32.00 6.79
C GLU A 91 12.98 -31.76 7.75
N TRP A 92 13.07 -30.55 8.29
CA TRP A 92 14.11 -30.18 9.25
C TRP A 92 14.05 -31.06 10.51
N LEU A 93 12.87 -31.27 11.09
CA LEU A 93 12.68 -32.15 12.25
C LEU A 93 13.07 -33.60 11.98
N LYS A 94 12.87 -34.11 10.76
CA LYS A 94 13.30 -35.46 10.36
C LYS A 94 14.82 -35.56 10.25
N MET A 95 15.49 -34.47 9.85
CA MET A 95 16.94 -34.42 9.69
C MET A 95 17.66 -34.00 10.97
N LEU A 96 16.95 -33.42 11.94
CA LEU A 96 17.51 -32.95 13.19
C LEU A 96 18.04 -34.12 14.03
N ASP A 97 19.36 -34.13 14.26
CA ASP A 97 19.99 -35.10 15.15
C ASP A 97 19.76 -34.70 16.62
N PRO A 98 19.07 -35.52 17.44
CA PRO A 98 18.84 -35.25 18.85
C PRO A 98 20.12 -35.11 19.69
N ASN A 99 21.24 -35.70 19.24
CA ASN A 99 22.51 -35.64 19.96
C ASN A 99 23.38 -34.44 19.57
N SER A 100 22.99 -33.71 18.53
CA SER A 100 23.66 -32.47 18.14
C SER A 100 23.40 -31.35 19.15
N SER A 101 24.27 -30.35 19.15
CA SER A 101 24.07 -29.15 19.99
C SER A 101 22.76 -28.44 19.66
N GLU A 102 22.41 -28.36 18.36
CA GLU A 102 21.16 -27.76 17.89
C GLU A 102 19.94 -28.60 18.30
N GLY A 103 20.03 -29.93 18.19
CA GLY A 103 18.96 -30.84 18.62
C GLY A 103 18.65 -30.70 20.11
N ARG A 104 19.67 -30.70 20.97
CA ARG A 104 19.48 -30.52 22.41
C ARG A 104 18.90 -29.15 22.76
N TRP A 105 19.44 -28.09 22.17
CA TRP A 105 18.92 -26.75 22.37
C TRP A 105 17.46 -26.62 21.90
N PHE A 106 17.13 -27.21 20.75
CA PHE A 106 15.79 -27.16 20.19
C PHE A 106 14.77 -27.91 21.05
N GLU A 107 15.15 -29.00 21.72
CA GLU A 107 14.26 -29.68 22.67
C GLU A 107 13.88 -28.77 23.85
N GLU A 108 14.85 -28.05 24.42
CA GLU A 108 14.59 -27.08 25.49
C GLU A 108 13.72 -25.92 24.99
N PHE A 109 13.99 -25.44 23.78
CA PHE A 109 13.17 -24.41 23.13
C PHE A 109 11.72 -24.88 22.93
N ALA A 110 11.53 -26.11 22.46
CA ALA A 110 10.22 -26.69 22.16
C ALA A 110 9.37 -26.96 23.41
N CYS A 111 9.96 -27.07 24.60
CA CYS A 111 9.22 -27.26 25.85
C CYS A 111 8.23 -26.13 26.16
N ASN A 112 8.48 -24.91 25.67
CA ASN A 112 7.59 -23.77 25.87
C ASN A 112 6.41 -23.74 24.88
N TYR A 113 6.40 -24.66 23.92
CA TYR A 113 5.40 -24.75 22.86
C TYR A 113 4.42 -25.89 23.09
N ARG A 114 3.24 -25.79 22.48
CA ARG A 114 2.25 -26.87 22.53
C ARG A 114 2.68 -28.10 21.74
N SER A 115 3.54 -27.91 20.74
CA SER A 115 4.09 -28.98 19.93
C SER A 115 5.47 -28.64 19.40
N ARG A 116 6.28 -29.68 19.17
CA ARG A 116 7.59 -29.57 18.54
C ARG A 116 7.51 -28.99 17.11
N MET A 117 6.41 -29.26 16.40
CA MET A 117 6.15 -28.69 15.09
C MET A 117 6.03 -27.16 15.15
N GLU A 118 5.28 -26.64 16.13
CA GLU A 118 5.06 -25.20 16.29
C GLU A 118 6.37 -24.47 16.59
N ALA A 119 7.19 -25.04 17.48
CA ALA A 119 8.54 -24.55 17.74
C ALA A 119 9.42 -24.55 16.47
N ALA A 120 9.38 -25.62 15.67
CA ALA A 120 10.18 -25.69 14.45
C ALA A 120 9.77 -24.64 13.40
N ILE A 121 8.48 -24.35 13.28
CA ILE A 121 7.96 -23.29 12.40
C ILE A 121 8.51 -21.93 12.82
N ASP A 122 8.43 -21.59 14.11
CA ASP A 122 8.91 -20.31 14.65
C ASP A 122 10.42 -20.17 14.52
N TYR A 123 11.17 -21.24 14.82
CA TYR A 123 12.63 -21.26 14.67
C TYR A 123 13.06 -21.01 13.22
N LEU A 124 12.45 -21.73 12.26
CA LEU A 124 12.75 -21.55 10.84
C LEU A 124 12.26 -20.21 10.28
N GLU A 125 11.25 -19.60 10.90
CA GLU A 125 10.83 -18.25 10.57
C GLU A 125 11.86 -17.22 11.03
N ALA A 126 12.36 -17.34 12.27
CA ALA A 126 13.37 -16.47 12.84
C ALA A 126 14.71 -16.56 12.08
N LEU A 127 15.18 -17.77 11.73
CA LEU A 127 16.39 -17.94 10.91
C LEU A 127 16.30 -17.20 9.58
N ARG A 128 15.12 -17.19 8.95
CA ARG A 128 14.90 -16.51 7.68
C ARG A 128 14.90 -14.99 7.79
N GLU A 129 14.62 -14.46 8.98
CA GLU A 129 14.67 -13.03 9.26
C GLU A 129 16.13 -12.59 9.44
N VAL A 130 16.93 -13.39 10.16
CA VAL A 130 18.37 -13.15 10.34
C VAL A 130 19.14 -13.17 9.02
N ASP A 131 18.77 -14.03 8.07
CA ASP A 131 19.42 -14.10 6.73
C ASP A 131 19.14 -12.88 5.83
N ARG A 132 18.24 -11.95 6.22
CA ARG A 132 17.88 -10.77 5.41
C ARG A 132 18.58 -9.48 5.82
N ASP A 133 19.30 -9.49 6.95
CA ASP A 133 20.11 -8.37 7.45
C ASP A 133 21.60 -8.52 7.05
#